data_AF-A0A8R7P4I0-F1
#
_entry.id   AF-A0A8R7P4I0-F1
#
_cell.length_a   1.000
_cell.length_b   1.000
_cell.length_c   1.000
_cell.angle_alpha   90.00
_cell.angle_beta   90.00
_cell.angle_gamma   90.00
#
_symmetry.space_group_name_H-M   'P 1'
#
loop_
_entity.id
_entity.type
_entity.pdbx_description
1 polymer ?
#
loop_
_entity_poly.entity_id
_entity_poly.type
_entity_poly.pdbx_seq_one_letter_code
_entity_poly.pdbx_strand_id
1 'polypeptide(L)'
;MEEMKMSWVPYVPLQDRFGRIESLKTKIFTLCCTQRRSALNRMETERANKFYYYTPYIPLNPPEDEGGTVVRVIYPLESPIVCDFHLELDDYKVLAHKLVEDEGLPEDEREKIEEFLKEKVKQGKIELEQAEEARKKAIEDMDPKQREAFENMELYKLYPVKTPDTPDVNNMKSRYINRYYGRAHYLM
;
A
#
# COMPACT_ATOMS: atom_id res chain seq x y z
N MET A 1 4.62 11.75 -1.71
CA MET A 1 6.04 11.95 -1.33
C MET A 1 6.32 13.39 -0.89
N GLU A 2 5.86 14.38 -1.65
CA GLU A 2 6.14 15.80 -1.40
C GLU A 2 5.62 16.32 -0.05
N GLU A 3 4.37 16.00 0.32
CA GLU A 3 3.80 16.41 1.63
C GLU A 3 4.61 15.88 2.84
N MET A 4 5.13 14.65 2.73
CA MET A 4 5.99 14.04 3.75
C MET A 4 7.45 14.49 3.66
N LYS A 5 7.81 15.28 2.64
CA LYS A 5 9.18 15.66 2.28
C LYS A 5 10.10 14.45 2.14
N MET A 6 9.59 13.40 1.49
CA MET A 6 10.39 12.22 1.12
C MET A 6 11.05 12.48 -0.24
N SER A 7 12.34 12.17 -0.36
CA SER A 7 13.09 12.35 -1.60
C SER A 7 14.17 11.27 -1.75
N TRP A 8 14.51 10.95 -3.00
CA TRP A 8 15.65 10.09 -3.33
C TRP A 8 16.94 10.88 -3.15
N VAL A 9 17.68 10.56 -2.08
CA VAL A 9 18.97 11.19 -1.79
C VAL A 9 20.11 10.26 -2.19
N PRO A 10 21.23 10.79 -2.72
CA PRO A 10 22.39 9.98 -3.04
C PRO A 10 22.90 9.25 -1.79
N TYR A 11 23.11 7.94 -1.90
CA TYR A 11 23.74 7.19 -0.82
C TYR A 11 25.17 7.66 -0.63
N VAL A 12 25.52 8.02 0.62
CA VAL A 12 26.87 8.43 1.00
C VAL A 12 27.49 7.33 1.87
N PRO A 13 28.54 6.63 1.36
CA PRO A 13 29.29 5.65 2.14
C PRO A 13 29.78 6.24 3.47
N LEU A 14 29.82 5.42 4.51
CA LEU A 14 30.17 5.86 5.86
C LEU A 14 31.53 6.58 5.91
N GLN A 15 32.47 6.12 5.09
CA GLN A 15 33.82 6.68 4.96
C GLN A 15 33.82 8.11 4.42
N ASP A 16 32.85 8.44 3.56
CA ASP A 16 32.80 9.71 2.81
C ASP A 16 31.80 10.71 3.38
N ARG A 17 31.13 10.40 4.50
CA ARG A 17 30.08 11.26 5.09
C ARG A 17 30.57 12.63 5.55
N PHE A 18 31.88 12.81 5.70
CA PHE A 18 32.51 14.08 6.06
C PHE A 18 33.07 14.84 4.85
N GLY A 19 32.98 14.29 3.64
CA GLY A 19 33.43 14.91 2.38
C GLY A 19 32.37 15.82 1.73
N ARG A 20 32.76 16.51 0.63
CA ARG A 20 31.82 17.30 -0.18
C ARG A 20 30.87 16.39 -0.96
N ILE A 21 29.62 16.30 -0.49
CA ILE A 21 28.54 15.48 -1.08
C ILE A 21 28.32 15.79 -2.58
N GLU A 22 28.48 17.06 -2.99
CA GLU A 22 28.28 17.50 -4.38
C GLU A 22 29.23 16.85 -5.40
N SER A 23 30.37 16.33 -4.94
CA SER A 23 31.36 15.67 -5.80
C SER A 23 31.13 14.16 -5.97
N LEU A 24 30.20 13.57 -5.20
CA LEU A 24 29.96 12.13 -5.20
C LEU A 24 29.09 11.74 -6.40
N LYS A 25 29.70 11.11 -7.40
CA LYS A 25 28.99 10.43 -8.50
C LYS A 25 28.50 9.06 -8.03
N THR A 26 27.38 9.03 -7.31
CA THR A 26 26.73 7.76 -6.92
C THR A 26 25.64 7.36 -7.92
N LYS A 27 25.49 6.05 -8.12
CA LYS A 27 24.35 5.45 -8.83
C LYS A 27 23.30 4.89 -7.85
N ILE A 28 23.59 4.92 -6.56
CA ILE A 28 22.73 4.37 -5.51
C ILE A 28 22.05 5.54 -4.81
N PHE A 29 20.73 5.46 -4.73
CA PHE A 29 19.90 6.45 -4.05
C PHE A 29 19.08 5.74 -2.97
N THR A 30 18.89 6.44 -1.85
CA THR A 30 18.06 5.99 -0.74
C THR A 30 16.88 6.94 -0.59
N LEU A 31 15.68 6.39 -0.41
CA LEU A 31 14.51 7.21 -0.14
C LEU A 31 14.54 7.66 1.33
N CYS A 32 14.66 8.97 1.56
CA CYS A 32 14.82 9.54 2.90
C CYS A 32 13.87 10.72 3.13
N CYS A 33 13.52 10.94 4.40
CA CYS A 33 12.87 12.18 4.83
C CYS A 33 13.90 13.30 4.85
N THR A 34 13.61 14.41 4.18
CA THR A 34 14.48 15.59 4.10
C THR A 34 14.13 16.65 5.15
N GLN A 35 13.19 16.37 6.06
CA GLN A 35 12.88 17.26 7.17
C GLN A 35 14.04 17.36 8.16
N ARG A 36 14.21 18.55 8.75
CA ARG A 36 15.18 18.75 9.84
C ARG A 36 14.77 17.92 11.05
N ARG A 37 15.74 17.33 11.74
CA ARG A 37 15.54 16.52 12.96
C ARG A 37 14.71 17.24 14.02
N SER A 38 14.89 18.56 14.20
CA SER A 38 14.10 19.35 15.15
C SER A 38 12.62 19.44 14.81
N ALA A 39 12.27 19.43 13.52
CA ALA A 39 10.87 19.40 13.07
C ALA A 39 10.25 18.01 13.29
N LEU A 40 11.03 16.95 13.03
CA LEU A 40 10.60 15.57 13.30
C LEU A 40 10.33 15.34 14.80
N ASN A 41 11.20 15.85 15.69
CA ASN A 41 11.02 15.72 17.14
C ASN A 41 9.78 16.42 17.69
N ARG A 42 9.21 17.39 16.96
CA ARG A 42 8.01 18.16 17.36
C ARG A 42 6.78 17.76 16.54
N MET A 43 6.87 16.66 15.80
CA MET A 43 5.79 16.20 14.94
C MET A 43 4.67 15.59 15.78
N GLU A 44 3.44 15.95 15.46
CA GLU A 44 2.25 15.32 16.04
C GLU A 44 2.18 13.84 15.67
N THR A 45 1.68 13.01 16.59
CA THR A 45 1.63 11.55 16.43
C THR A 45 0.92 11.12 15.15
N GLU A 46 -0.18 11.77 14.80
CA GLU A 46 -0.93 11.45 13.59
C GLU A 46 -0.08 11.66 12.32
N ARG A 47 0.67 12.75 12.27
CA ARG A 47 1.58 13.04 11.17
C ARG A 47 2.79 12.10 11.16
N ALA A 48 3.30 11.72 12.34
CA ALA A 48 4.36 10.74 12.46
C ALA A 48 3.91 9.36 11.96
N ASN A 49 2.67 8.96 12.25
CA ASN A 49 2.07 7.70 11.79
C ASN A 49 2.08 7.60 10.26
N LYS A 50 1.88 8.71 9.53
CA LYS A 50 1.98 8.71 8.06
C LYS A 50 3.34 8.19 7.57
N PHE A 51 4.45 8.45 8.28
CA PHE A 51 5.77 7.94 7.91
C PHE A 51 5.91 6.43 8.13
N TYR A 52 5.31 5.89 9.18
CA TYR A 52 5.36 4.46 9.48
C TYR A 52 4.57 3.63 8.47
N TYR A 53 3.45 4.16 7.97
CA TYR A 53 2.61 3.48 6.99
C TYR A 53 2.92 3.86 5.53
N TYR A 54 3.88 4.75 5.30
CA TYR A 54 4.24 5.14 3.95
C TYR A 54 5.01 4.03 3.25
N THR A 55 4.36 3.41 2.25
CA THR A 55 4.99 2.44 1.36
C THR A 55 4.95 2.99 -0.06
N PRO A 56 6.09 3.20 -0.73
CA PRO A 56 6.08 3.55 -2.15
C PRO A 56 5.46 2.41 -2.95
N TYR A 57 4.76 2.72 -4.03
CA TYR A 57 4.17 1.71 -4.92
C TYR A 57 4.80 1.81 -6.31
N ILE A 58 4.88 0.68 -7.01
CA ILE A 58 5.35 0.64 -8.41
C ILE A 58 4.11 0.73 -9.30
N PRO A 59 3.94 1.80 -10.11
CA PRO A 59 2.70 2.02 -10.85
C PRO A 59 2.32 0.92 -11.84
N LEU A 60 3.29 0.17 -12.37
CA LEU A 60 3.04 -0.88 -13.36
C LEU A 60 2.50 -2.18 -12.77
N ASN A 61 2.66 -2.39 -11.46
CA ASN A 61 2.19 -3.60 -10.79
C ASN A 61 0.91 -3.28 -10.00
N PRO A 62 -0.27 -3.73 -10.46
CA PRO A 62 -1.45 -3.65 -9.63
C PRO A 62 -1.23 -4.48 -8.35
N PRO A 63 -1.64 -3.99 -7.17
CA PRO A 63 -1.77 -4.81 -5.97
C PRO A 63 -2.56 -6.09 -6.26
N GLU A 64 -2.13 -7.22 -5.69
CA GLU A 64 -2.76 -8.53 -5.89
C GLU A 64 -4.27 -8.55 -5.51
N ASP A 65 -4.69 -7.66 -4.61
CA ASP A 65 -6.06 -7.48 -4.11
C ASP A 65 -6.86 -6.39 -4.85
N GLU A 66 -6.24 -5.62 -5.75
CA GLU A 66 -6.93 -4.74 -6.69
C GLU A 66 -7.61 -5.52 -7.83
N GLY A 67 -7.78 -6.84 -7.69
CA GLY A 67 -8.69 -7.63 -8.52
C GLY A 67 -10.16 -7.19 -8.42
N GLY A 68 -10.47 -6.16 -7.64
CA GLY A 68 -11.74 -5.47 -7.71
C GLY A 68 -12.93 -6.24 -7.16
N THR A 69 -12.69 -7.42 -6.60
CA THR A 69 -13.76 -8.31 -6.19
C THR A 69 -14.34 -7.96 -4.82
N VAL A 70 -13.78 -7.01 -4.07
CA VAL A 70 -14.25 -6.66 -2.72
C VAL A 70 -14.52 -5.17 -2.62
N VAL A 71 -15.75 -4.81 -2.21
CA VAL A 71 -16.13 -3.44 -1.88
C VAL A 71 -16.29 -3.34 -0.37
N ARG A 72 -15.46 -2.51 0.27
CA ARG A 72 -15.60 -2.23 1.70
C ARG A 72 -16.74 -1.25 1.94
N VAL A 73 -17.74 -1.69 2.70
CA VAL A 73 -18.92 -0.91 3.05
C VAL A 73 -18.85 -0.56 4.53
N ILE A 74 -19.17 0.71 4.84
CA ILE A 74 -19.24 1.21 6.22
C ILE A 74 -20.68 1.62 6.48
N TYR A 75 -21.37 0.88 7.33
CA TYR A 75 -22.75 1.16 7.71
C TYR A 75 -22.78 2.19 8.85
N PRO A 76 -23.54 3.29 8.72
CA PRO A 76 -23.42 4.45 9.62
C PRO A 76 -24.28 4.30 10.88
N LEU A 77 -23.81 3.51 11.85
CA LEU A 77 -24.32 3.49 13.23
C LEU A 77 -23.40 4.26 14.18
N GLU A 78 -23.84 4.45 15.43
CA GLU A 78 -23.01 5.06 16.50
C GLU A 78 -21.67 4.34 16.67
N SER A 79 -21.70 3.01 16.57
CA SER A 79 -20.52 2.18 16.29
C SER A 79 -20.61 1.68 14.85
N PRO A 80 -19.84 2.26 13.91
CA PRO A 80 -19.96 1.91 12.50
C PRO A 80 -19.61 0.44 12.25
N ILE A 81 -20.48 -0.26 11.53
CA ILE A 81 -20.21 -1.64 11.12
C ILE A 81 -19.39 -1.58 9.84
N VAL A 82 -18.22 -2.18 9.87
CA VAL A 82 -17.35 -2.30 8.71
C VAL A 82 -17.50 -3.71 8.16
N CYS A 83 -17.97 -3.82 6.92
CA CYS A 83 -18.07 -5.10 6.22
C CYS A 83 -17.43 -5.04 4.84
N ASP A 84 -16.85 -6.16 4.43
CA ASP A 84 -16.27 -6.33 3.10
C ASP A 84 -17.25 -7.16 2.26
N PHE A 85 -17.72 -6.61 1.15
CA PHE A 85 -18.65 -7.27 0.23
C PHE A 85 -17.90 -7.83 -0.97
N HIS A 86 -17.83 -9.14 -1.09
CA HIS A 86 -17.24 -9.84 -2.22
C HIS A 86 -18.22 -9.90 -3.40
N LEU A 87 -17.97 -9.13 -4.46
CA LEU A 87 -18.80 -8.98 -5.66
C LEU A 87 -19.22 -10.30 -6.33
N GLU A 88 -18.38 -11.33 -6.22
CA GLU A 88 -18.59 -12.64 -6.86
C GLU A 88 -19.17 -13.70 -5.92
N LEU A 89 -18.92 -13.58 -4.61
CA LEU A 89 -19.22 -14.64 -3.63
C LEU A 89 -20.38 -14.28 -2.72
N ASP A 90 -20.63 -13.00 -2.49
CA ASP A 90 -21.61 -12.55 -1.51
C ASP A 90 -22.97 -12.27 -2.15
N ASP A 91 -24.00 -12.74 -1.44
CA ASP A 91 -25.38 -12.37 -1.69
C ASP A 91 -25.84 -11.31 -0.68
N TYR A 92 -26.48 -10.25 -1.18
CA TYR A 92 -26.92 -9.12 -0.36
C TYR A 92 -27.83 -9.54 0.80
N LYS A 93 -28.74 -10.51 0.58
CA LYS A 93 -29.71 -10.93 1.59
C LYS A 93 -29.07 -11.79 2.66
N VAL A 94 -28.15 -12.66 2.25
CA VAL A 94 -27.38 -13.52 3.17
C VAL A 94 -26.47 -12.67 4.04
N LEU A 95 -25.78 -11.70 3.45
CA LEU A 95 -24.91 -10.81 4.21
C LEU A 95 -25.69 -9.90 5.15
N ALA A 96 -26.78 -9.28 4.69
CA ALA A 96 -27.63 -8.46 5.55
C ALA A 96 -28.19 -9.24 6.74
N HIS A 97 -28.60 -10.50 6.53
CA HIS A 97 -29.06 -11.37 7.63
C HIS A 97 -27.95 -11.62 8.65
N LYS A 98 -26.75 -12.00 8.19
CA LYS A 98 -25.60 -12.23 9.08
C LYS A 98 -25.24 -10.98 9.89
N LEU A 99 -25.21 -9.81 9.25
CA LEU A 99 -24.91 -8.55 9.93
C LEU A 99 -25.93 -8.23 11.03
N VAL A 100 -27.22 -8.50 10.78
CA VAL A 100 -28.27 -8.31 11.78
C VAL A 100 -28.10 -9.28 12.95
N GLU A 101 -27.80 -10.56 12.67
CA GLU A 101 -27.57 -11.58 13.70
C GLU A 101 -26.32 -11.30 14.54
N ASP A 102 -25.19 -10.99 13.89
CA ASP A 102 -23.89 -10.79 14.54
C ASP A 102 -23.87 -9.53 15.41
N GLU A 103 -24.53 -8.45 14.96
CA GLU A 103 -24.58 -7.16 15.67
C GLU A 103 -25.81 -7.05 16.59
N GLY A 104 -26.69 -8.06 16.61
CA GLY A 104 -27.89 -8.08 17.44
C GLY A 104 -28.89 -6.98 17.10
N LEU A 105 -28.97 -6.59 15.82
CA LEU A 105 -29.88 -5.55 15.33
C LEU A 105 -31.31 -6.10 15.22
N PRO A 106 -32.33 -5.24 15.28
CA PRO A 106 -33.70 -5.69 15.11
C PRO A 106 -33.99 -6.05 13.65
N GLU A 107 -34.86 -7.05 13.42
CA GLU A 107 -35.10 -7.64 12.09
C GLU A 107 -35.62 -6.65 11.05
N ASP A 108 -36.24 -5.56 11.48
CA ASP A 108 -36.74 -4.47 10.63
C ASP A 108 -35.61 -3.64 9.98
N GLU A 109 -34.39 -3.67 10.54
CA GLU A 109 -33.21 -3.05 9.94
C GLU A 109 -32.64 -3.89 8.77
N ARG A 110 -33.08 -5.14 8.60
CA ARG A 110 -32.56 -6.04 7.56
C ARG A 110 -32.76 -5.49 6.15
N GLU A 111 -33.97 -5.01 5.83
CA GLU A 111 -34.27 -4.45 4.51
C GLU A 111 -33.46 -3.17 4.25
N LYS A 112 -33.29 -2.33 5.28
CA LYS A 112 -32.50 -1.10 5.20
C LYS A 112 -31.02 -1.40 4.94
N ILE A 113 -30.46 -2.41 5.62
CA ILE A 113 -29.07 -2.86 5.39
C ILE A 113 -28.93 -3.43 3.98
N GLU A 114 -29.88 -4.24 3.51
CA GLU A 114 -29.84 -4.80 2.16
C GLU A 114 -29.84 -3.69 1.09
N GLU A 115 -30.73 -2.69 1.20
CA GLU A 115 -30.77 -1.56 0.27
C GLU A 115 -29.49 -0.71 0.33
N PHE A 116 -28.99 -0.44 1.54
CA PHE A 116 -27.74 0.29 1.74
C PHE A 116 -26.54 -0.43 1.12
N LEU A 117 -26.44 -1.75 1.31
CA LEU A 117 -25.39 -2.57 0.69
C LEU A 117 -25.46 -2.49 -0.83
N LYS A 118 -26.66 -2.59 -1.44
CA LYS A 118 -26.81 -2.47 -2.90
C LYS A 118 -26.33 -1.12 -3.42
N GLU A 119 -26.71 -0.03 -2.74
CA GLU A 119 -26.30 1.32 -3.14
C GLU A 119 -24.78 1.50 -3.01
N LYS A 120 -24.19 1.11 -1.87
CA LYS A 120 -22.75 1.25 -1.62
C LYS A 120 -21.90 0.35 -2.49
N VAL A 121 -22.33 -0.89 -2.74
CA VAL A 121 -21.65 -1.79 -3.67
C VAL A 121 -21.71 -1.24 -5.08
N LYS A 122 -22.85 -0.68 -5.52
CA LYS A 122 -22.95 -0.03 -6.84
C LYS A 122 -22.01 1.18 -6.95
N GLN A 123 -21.96 2.03 -5.92
CA GLN A 123 -21.04 3.16 -5.87
C GLN A 123 -19.58 2.70 -5.91
N GLY A 124 -19.21 1.72 -5.07
CA GLY A 124 -17.85 1.18 -5.02
C GLY A 124 -17.41 0.54 -6.33
N LYS A 125 -18.32 -0.12 -7.07
CA LYS A 125 -18.02 -0.63 -8.43
C LYS A 125 -17.64 0.48 -9.40
N ILE A 126 -18.37 1.60 -9.38
CA ILE A 126 -18.08 2.74 -10.25
C ILE A 126 -16.72 3.37 -9.88
N GLU A 127 -16.46 3.55 -8.59
CA GLU A 127 -15.19 4.09 -8.11
C GLU A 127 -14.00 3.20 -8.47
N LEU A 128 -14.18 1.88 -8.38
CA LEU A 128 -13.18 0.90 -8.78
C LEU A 128 -12.90 0.98 -10.30
N GLU A 129 -13.94 1.00 -11.13
CA GLU A 129 -13.80 1.12 -12.59
C GLU A 129 -13.08 2.42 -12.97
N GLN A 130 -13.45 3.54 -12.36
CA GLN A 130 -12.79 4.83 -12.55
C GLN A 130 -11.32 4.80 -12.10
N ALA A 131 -11.00 4.14 -10.98
CA ALA A 131 -9.63 3.99 -10.50
C ALA A 131 -8.79 3.14 -11.47
N GLU A 132 -9.35 2.05 -12.00
CA GLU A 132 -8.69 1.22 -13.02
C GLU A 132 -8.43 1.99 -14.31
N GLU A 133 -9.41 2.75 -14.80
CA GLU A 133 -9.26 3.60 -15.98
C GLU A 133 -8.22 4.69 -15.77
N ALA A 134 -8.26 5.38 -14.62
CA ALA A 134 -7.28 6.39 -14.26
C ALA A 134 -5.86 5.80 -14.19
N ARG A 135 -5.72 4.57 -13.68
CA ARG A 135 -4.44 3.86 -13.65
C ARG A 135 -3.96 3.49 -15.05
N LYS A 136 -4.82 2.92 -15.90
CA LYS A 136 -4.49 2.59 -17.31
C LYS A 136 -4.03 3.84 -18.04
N LYS A 137 -4.78 4.94 -17.92
CA LYS A 137 -4.44 6.23 -18.50
C LYS A 137 -3.11 6.78 -17.96
N ALA A 138 -2.86 6.70 -16.66
CA ALA A 138 -1.60 7.15 -16.08
C ALA A 138 -0.39 6.34 -16.57
N ILE A 139 -0.58 5.06 -16.92
CA ILE A 139 0.45 4.21 -17.52
C ILE A 139 0.65 4.54 -19.01
N GLU A 140 -0.43 4.83 -19.75
CA GLU A 140 -0.38 5.24 -21.15
C GLU A 140 0.25 6.62 -21.34
N ASP A 141 -0.10 7.58 -20.47
CA ASP A 141 0.44 8.94 -20.46
C ASP A 141 1.87 9.01 -19.87
N MET A 142 2.41 7.88 -19.38
CA MET A 142 3.75 7.82 -18.79
C MET A 142 4.83 8.02 -19.86
N ASP A 143 5.86 8.80 -19.54
CA ASP A 143 6.99 8.99 -20.45
C ASP A 143 7.62 7.64 -20.82
N PRO A 144 7.94 7.39 -22.11
CA PRO A 144 8.47 6.10 -22.55
C PRO A 144 9.73 5.66 -21.81
N LYS A 145 10.63 6.60 -21.45
CA LYS A 145 11.84 6.25 -20.70
C LYS A 145 11.52 5.86 -19.26
N GLN A 146 10.55 6.53 -18.64
CA GLN A 146 10.09 6.15 -17.30
C GLN A 146 9.43 4.78 -17.32
N ARG A 147 8.57 4.52 -18.30
CA ARG A 147 7.92 3.22 -18.49
C ARG A 147 8.95 2.11 -18.68
N GLU A 148 9.90 2.30 -19.60
CA GLU A 148 11.01 1.36 -19.83
C GLU A 148 11.85 1.13 -18.55
N ALA A 149 12.09 2.18 -17.76
CA ALA A 149 12.80 2.05 -16.49
C ALA A 149 12.05 1.19 -15.47
N PHE A 150 10.72 1.30 -15.40
CA PHE A 150 9.91 0.44 -14.52
C PHE A 150 9.82 -1.00 -15.04
N GLU A 151 9.68 -1.20 -16.36
CA GLU A 151 9.64 -2.54 -16.97
C GLU A 151 10.97 -3.31 -16.78
N ASN A 152 12.10 -2.59 -16.82
CA ASN A 152 13.43 -3.17 -16.61
C ASN A 152 13.89 -3.18 -15.13
N MET A 153 13.01 -2.80 -14.20
CA MET A 153 13.39 -2.69 -12.79
C MET A 153 13.53 -4.07 -12.14
N GLU A 154 14.73 -4.35 -11.63
CA GLU A 154 14.98 -5.56 -10.86
C GLU A 154 14.85 -5.32 -9.35
N LEU A 155 14.20 -6.25 -8.66
CA LEU A 155 13.96 -6.19 -7.22
C LEU A 155 14.84 -7.21 -6.50
N TYR A 156 15.58 -6.73 -5.50
CA TYR A 156 16.47 -7.53 -4.66
C TYR A 156 15.92 -7.54 -3.23
N LYS A 157 15.75 -8.73 -2.65
CA LYS A 157 15.39 -8.89 -1.24
C LYS A 157 16.57 -9.46 -0.47
N LEU A 158 17.09 -8.66 0.45
CA LEU A 158 18.28 -8.95 1.25
C LEU A 158 17.87 -9.46 2.63
N TYR A 159 18.38 -10.63 3.01
CA TYR A 159 18.28 -11.18 4.36
C TYR A 159 19.60 -11.04 5.09
N PRO A 160 19.58 -10.91 6.43
CA PRO A 160 20.80 -10.93 7.22
C PRO A 160 21.60 -12.21 6.97
N VAL A 161 22.92 -12.06 6.79
CA VAL A 161 23.84 -13.20 6.77
C VAL A 161 23.97 -13.73 8.20
N LYS A 162 23.97 -15.06 8.33
CA LYS A 162 24.20 -15.73 9.61
C LYS A 162 25.61 -15.40 10.12
N THR A 163 25.67 -14.76 11.28
CA THR A 163 26.87 -14.53 12.08
C THR A 163 26.63 -15.10 13.47
N PRO A 164 27.66 -15.21 14.34
CA PRO A 164 27.45 -15.68 15.73
C PRO A 164 26.39 -14.88 16.51
N ASP A 165 26.20 -13.60 16.15
CA ASP A 165 25.28 -12.68 16.81
C ASP A 165 23.91 -12.55 16.11
N THR A 166 23.66 -13.26 15.01
CA THR A 166 22.40 -13.19 14.26
C THR A 166 21.73 -14.56 14.12
N PRO A 167 20.38 -14.62 14.17
CA PRO A 167 19.67 -15.88 14.02
C PRO A 167 19.80 -16.44 12.60
N ASP A 168 19.70 -17.76 12.48
CA ASP A 168 19.65 -18.44 11.19
C ASP A 168 18.27 -18.25 10.54
N VAL A 169 18.22 -17.40 9.52
CA VAL A 169 16.98 -17.05 8.80
C VAL A 169 16.81 -17.81 7.48
N ASN A 170 17.62 -18.83 7.19
CA ASN A 170 17.55 -19.55 5.92
C ASN A 170 16.17 -20.13 5.62
N ASN A 171 15.49 -20.65 6.65
CA ASN A 171 14.14 -21.22 6.52
C ASN A 171 13.03 -20.16 6.40
N MET A 172 13.35 -18.88 6.64
CA MET A 172 12.41 -17.76 6.55
C MET A 172 12.57 -16.96 5.26
N LYS A 173 13.54 -17.32 4.41
CA LYS A 173 13.76 -16.60 3.16
C LYS A 173 12.60 -16.85 2.19
N SER A 174 11.89 -15.78 1.86
CA SER A 174 10.83 -15.76 0.85
C SER A 174 11.11 -14.71 -0.22
N ARG A 175 10.79 -15.02 -1.48
CA ARG A 175 10.83 -14.04 -2.59
C ARG A 175 9.70 -13.02 -2.49
N TYR A 176 8.60 -13.36 -1.83
CA TYR A 176 7.48 -12.44 -1.66
C TYR A 176 7.93 -11.22 -0.83
N ILE A 177 7.73 -10.01 -1.35
CA ILE A 177 8.06 -8.75 -0.67
C ILE A 177 6.81 -8.29 0.07
N ASN A 178 5.78 -7.88 -0.67
CA ASN A 178 4.44 -7.53 -0.22
C ASN A 178 3.53 -7.36 -1.46
N ARG A 179 2.24 -7.06 -1.26
CA ARG A 179 1.26 -6.88 -2.35
C ARG A 179 1.62 -5.80 -3.38
N TYR A 180 2.39 -4.78 -3.00
CA TYR A 180 2.71 -3.62 -3.86
C TYR A 180 3.95 -3.84 -4.74
N TYR A 181 4.89 -4.65 -4.26
CA TYR A 181 6.14 -4.96 -4.95
C TYR A 181 6.15 -6.37 -5.54
N GLY A 182 5.18 -7.21 -5.17
CA GLY A 182 5.09 -8.60 -5.59
C GLY A 182 6.27 -9.42 -5.10
N ARG A 183 7.02 -9.99 -6.03
CA ARG A 183 8.15 -10.89 -5.75
C ARG A 183 9.48 -10.27 -6.17
N ALA A 184 10.49 -10.47 -5.35
CA ALA A 184 11.86 -10.16 -5.71
C ALA A 184 12.33 -11.04 -6.88
N HIS A 185 13.07 -10.42 -7.80
CA HIS A 185 13.76 -11.11 -8.88
C HIS A 185 14.92 -11.93 -8.30
N TYR A 186 15.63 -11.35 -7.32
CA TYR A 186 16.78 -11.97 -6.66
C TYR A 186 16.59 -12.01 -5.14
N LEU A 187 17.01 -13.14 -4.58
CA LEU A 187 17.02 -13.42 -3.15
C LEU A 187 18.48 -13.51 -2.71
N MET A 188 18.88 -12.71 -1.74
CA MET A 188 20.24 -12.66 -1.19
C MET A 188 20.18 -12.93 0.32
#